data_AF-A0A2V9D4E3-F1
#
_entry.id   AF-A0A2V9D4E3-F1
#
_cell.length_a   1.000
_cell.length_b   1.000
_cell.length_c   1.000
_cell.angle_alpha   90.00
_cell.angle_beta   90.00
_cell.angle_gamma   90.00
#
_symmetry.space_group_name_H-M   'P 1'
#
loop_
_entity.id
_entity.type
_entity.pdbx_description
1 polymer ?
#
loop_
_entity_poly.entity_id
_entity_poly.type
_entity_poly.pdbx_seq_one_letter_code
_entity_poly.pdbx_strand_id
1 'polypeptide(L)'
;MSTGMGDPSKTGMSRGAMQSVETMTERMLYWLSLNTQVRALAERLLERFAVTVGDLPASAAHHHAEPGGLYRHSLEVALKALEEFEGNIAMELRSDGSVDSFRSSHNRPRWQYATFIAALCHDLGKLFELEVRGKGETWCPLDEPYAEFGRRTKTPVASWRPDRQHGAHAYVSGFLIHHVLSRQDIAFMGLPRVLHLGSCLADAHSKESASALSQMVSRGDQASVEQAQPAIAVQPDSKVGRLLQTFQELIANGEMGVNGPGAQVYVEGDKAAVVVPISIAMARDRLAAKRIVL
;
A
#
# COMPACT_ATOMS: atom_id res chain seq x y z
N MET A 1 -6.23 5.90 34.22
CA MET A 1 -6.30 4.45 33.92
C MET A 1 -5.88 4.28 32.47
N SER A 2 -4.74 3.62 32.26
CA SER A 2 -4.10 3.44 30.95
C SER A 2 -5.00 2.62 30.04
N THR A 3 -5.59 3.25 29.01
CA THR A 3 -6.29 2.55 27.93
C THR A 3 -5.23 2.03 26.97
N GLY A 4 -5.04 0.71 26.99
CA GLY A 4 -4.02 0.03 26.19
C GLY A 4 -4.22 0.27 24.70
N MET A 5 -3.20 0.86 24.10
CA MET A 5 -2.90 0.74 22.67
C MET A 5 -3.10 -0.74 22.29
N GLY A 6 -3.90 -1.01 21.25
CA GLY A 6 -4.21 -2.38 20.81
C GLY A 6 -2.93 -3.21 20.71
N ASP A 7 -2.84 -4.24 21.55
CA ASP A 7 -1.65 -5.07 21.73
C ASP A 7 -1.13 -5.63 20.38
N PRO A 8 0.03 -5.16 19.87
CA PRO A 8 0.59 -5.62 18.62
C PRO A 8 1.04 -7.09 18.66
N SER A 9 1.05 -7.75 19.83
CA SER A 9 1.35 -9.18 19.93
C SER A 9 0.30 -10.09 19.26
N LYS A 10 -0.86 -9.55 18.86
CA LYS A 10 -1.98 -10.31 18.28
C LYS A 10 -1.97 -10.41 16.74
N THR A 11 -1.01 -9.78 16.06
CA THR A 11 -0.93 -9.75 14.58
C THR A 11 -0.09 -10.88 13.97
N GLY A 12 0.43 -11.82 14.77
CA GLY A 12 1.27 -12.91 14.28
C GLY A 12 2.63 -12.47 13.71
N MET A 13 3.00 -11.19 13.90
CA MET A 13 4.21 -10.59 13.35
C MET A 13 5.48 -11.03 14.09
N SER A 14 6.60 -11.08 13.38
CA SER A 14 7.91 -11.34 14.01
C SER A 14 8.34 -10.19 14.92
N ARG A 15 9.19 -10.46 15.92
CA ARG A 15 9.66 -9.45 16.89
C ARG A 15 10.32 -8.23 16.24
N GLY A 16 11.08 -8.43 15.16
CA GLY A 16 11.68 -7.33 14.40
C GLY A 16 10.65 -6.51 13.61
N ALA A 17 9.63 -7.18 13.05
CA ALA A 17 8.54 -6.49 12.36
C ALA A 17 7.68 -5.67 13.33
N MET A 18 7.44 -6.17 14.55
CA MET A 18 6.75 -5.43 15.61
C MET A 18 7.49 -4.13 15.99
N GLN A 19 8.81 -4.20 16.22
CA GLN A 19 9.62 -3.01 16.54
C GLN A 19 9.59 -1.97 15.41
N SER A 20 9.61 -2.42 14.16
CA SER A 20 9.48 -1.53 13.01
C SER A 20 8.11 -0.86 12.97
N VAL A 21 7.01 -1.59 13.22
CA VAL A 21 5.65 -1.05 13.28
C VAL A 21 5.48 -0.03 14.41
N GLU A 22 6.02 -0.32 15.60
CA GLU A 22 6.01 0.62 16.73
C GLU A 22 6.73 1.92 16.36
N THR A 23 7.93 1.81 15.80
CA THR A 23 8.73 2.97 15.37
C THR A 23 7.99 3.81 14.31
N MET A 24 7.34 3.17 13.33
CA MET A 24 6.56 3.87 12.31
C MET A 24 5.35 4.58 12.91
N THR A 25 4.63 3.90 13.79
CA THR A 25 3.47 4.44 14.50
C THR A 25 3.87 5.68 15.30
N GLU A 26 4.97 5.62 16.05
CA GLU A 26 5.50 6.77 16.81
C GLU A 26 5.84 7.96 15.91
N ARG A 27 6.51 7.72 14.77
CA ARG A 27 6.84 8.77 13.79
C ARG A 27 5.61 9.39 13.16
N MET A 28 4.61 8.60 12.81
CA MET A 28 3.34 9.10 12.28
C MET A 28 2.61 9.95 13.32
N LEU A 29 2.51 9.46 14.55
CA LEU A 29 1.88 10.19 15.65
C LEU A 29 2.67 11.45 16.04
N TYR A 30 3.99 11.47 15.83
CA TYR A 30 4.81 12.66 15.97
C TYR A 30 4.40 13.74 14.94
N TRP A 31 4.28 13.38 13.66
CA TRP A 31 3.81 14.32 12.63
C TRP A 31 2.42 14.90 12.95
N LEU A 32 1.54 14.05 13.46
CA LEU A 32 0.16 14.42 13.84
C LEU A 32 0.08 15.14 15.20
N SER A 33 1.17 15.20 15.97
CA SER A 33 1.18 15.74 17.34
C SER A 33 1.13 17.27 17.44
N LEU A 34 1.36 17.98 16.32
CA LEU A 34 1.23 19.44 16.28
C LEU A 34 -0.19 19.90 16.64
N ASN A 35 -1.19 19.03 16.51
CA ASN A 35 -2.52 19.21 17.04
C ASN A 35 -2.92 18.02 17.92
N THR A 36 -3.11 18.27 19.22
CA THR A 36 -3.41 17.20 20.21
C THR A 36 -4.72 16.48 19.92
N GLN A 37 -5.71 17.16 19.34
CA GLN A 37 -6.96 16.54 18.90
C GLN A 37 -6.71 15.58 17.72
N VAL A 38 -5.89 15.97 16.74
CA VAL A 38 -5.53 15.12 15.59
C VAL A 38 -4.83 13.86 16.06
N ARG A 39 -3.82 14.00 16.93
CA ARG A 39 -3.11 12.85 17.50
C ARG A 39 -4.07 11.85 18.17
N ALA A 40 -4.95 12.33 19.04
CA ALA A 40 -5.89 11.48 19.75
C ALA A 40 -6.90 10.79 18.81
N LEU A 41 -7.32 11.46 17.73
CA LEU A 41 -8.17 10.87 16.69
C LEU A 41 -7.41 9.80 15.90
N ALA A 42 -6.14 10.05 15.58
CA ALA A 42 -5.29 9.12 14.85
C ALA A 42 -5.01 7.83 15.66
N GLU A 43 -4.69 7.96 16.95
CA GLU A 43 -4.50 6.80 17.85
C GLU A 43 -5.72 5.87 17.84
N ARG A 44 -6.92 6.44 18.03
CA ARG A 44 -8.17 5.65 18.00
C ARG A 44 -8.47 5.07 16.62
N LEU A 45 -8.07 5.76 15.54
CA LEU A 45 -8.30 5.29 14.18
C LEU A 45 -7.37 4.12 13.85
N LEU A 46 -6.10 4.17 14.28
CA LEU A 46 -5.16 3.05 14.16
C LEU A 46 -5.68 1.80 14.87
N GLU A 47 -6.28 1.93 16.05
CA GLU A 47 -6.90 0.81 16.75
C GLU A 47 -8.04 0.17 15.94
N ARG A 48 -8.95 0.98 15.39
CA ARG A 48 -10.04 0.50 14.53
C ARG A 48 -9.51 -0.15 13.25
N PHE A 49 -8.48 0.44 12.65
CA PHE A 49 -7.82 -0.10 11.47
C PHE A 49 -7.17 -1.46 11.76
N ALA A 50 -6.44 -1.59 12.87
CA ALA A 50 -5.84 -2.85 13.30
C ALA A 50 -6.89 -3.95 13.54
N VAL A 51 -8.06 -3.60 14.09
CA VAL A 51 -9.20 -4.54 14.25
C VAL A 51 -9.80 -4.92 12.89
N THR A 52 -9.83 -3.98 11.94
CA THR A 52 -10.37 -4.19 10.59
C THR A 52 -9.54 -5.17 9.77
N VAL A 53 -8.21 -5.01 9.77
CA VAL A 53 -7.31 -5.80 8.90
C VAL A 53 -6.62 -6.96 9.62
N GLY A 54 -6.44 -6.90 10.94
CA GLY A 54 -5.77 -7.92 11.75
C GLY A 54 -4.42 -8.39 11.20
N ASP A 55 -4.27 -9.70 11.03
CA ASP A 55 -3.05 -10.35 10.52
C ASP A 55 -3.10 -10.67 9.02
N LEU A 56 -4.02 -10.07 8.27
CA LEU A 56 -4.15 -10.32 6.83
C LEU A 56 -2.90 -9.88 6.05
N PRO A 57 -2.50 -10.64 5.01
CA PRO A 57 -1.40 -10.27 4.12
C PRO A 57 -1.82 -9.16 3.15
N ALA A 58 -0.88 -8.33 2.72
CA ALA A 58 -1.12 -7.30 1.70
C ALA A 58 -0.95 -7.84 0.27
N SER A 59 -0.33 -9.01 0.10
CA SER A 59 -0.10 -9.61 -1.23
C SER A 59 -0.02 -11.14 -1.16
N ALA A 60 -0.17 -11.80 -2.31
CA ALA A 60 -0.18 -13.27 -2.38
C ALA A 60 1.21 -13.92 -2.38
N ALA A 61 2.21 -13.24 -2.93
CA ALA A 61 3.55 -13.81 -3.12
C ALA A 61 4.67 -12.75 -3.18
N HIS A 62 4.36 -11.49 -2.83
CA HIS A 62 5.30 -10.37 -2.96
C HIS A 62 5.63 -9.78 -1.58
N HIS A 63 6.19 -8.57 -1.57
CA HIS A 63 6.37 -7.78 -0.35
C HIS A 63 5.05 -7.70 0.42
N HIS A 64 5.13 -7.82 1.75
CA HIS A 64 3.99 -7.82 2.65
C HIS A 64 3.04 -9.03 2.54
N ALA A 65 3.52 -10.19 2.05
CA ALA A 65 2.76 -11.44 2.07
C ALA A 65 2.76 -12.14 3.45
N GLU A 66 3.56 -11.66 4.40
CA GLU A 66 3.60 -12.16 5.77
C GLU A 66 2.32 -11.82 6.58
N PRO A 67 2.05 -12.55 7.67
CA PRO A 67 1.01 -12.17 8.63
C PRO A 67 1.17 -10.74 9.12
N GLY A 68 0.10 -9.96 9.07
CA GLY A 68 0.08 -8.52 9.40
C GLY A 68 0.67 -7.61 8.32
N GLY A 69 1.02 -8.15 7.15
CA GLY A 69 1.61 -7.40 6.05
C GLY A 69 0.74 -6.23 5.58
N LEU A 70 -0.60 -6.38 5.55
CA LEU A 70 -1.50 -5.31 5.13
C LEU A 70 -1.48 -4.13 6.10
N TYR A 71 -1.48 -4.41 7.42
CA TYR A 71 -1.37 -3.38 8.44
C TYR A 71 -0.05 -2.63 8.30
N ARG A 72 1.05 -3.37 8.17
CA ARG A 72 2.40 -2.80 8.01
C ARG A 72 2.52 -1.91 6.78
N HIS A 73 2.14 -2.42 5.61
CA HIS A 73 2.17 -1.66 4.34
C HIS A 73 1.39 -0.35 4.47
N SER A 74 0.19 -0.41 5.04
CA SER A 74 -0.66 0.77 5.21
C SER A 74 -0.02 1.84 6.12
N LEU A 75 0.72 1.44 7.15
CA LEU A 75 1.50 2.37 7.98
C LEU A 75 2.68 2.97 7.22
N GLU A 76 3.38 2.19 6.40
CA GLU A 76 4.49 2.67 5.57
C GLU A 76 3.99 3.75 4.59
N VAL A 77 2.90 3.49 3.87
CA VAL A 77 2.27 4.45 2.96
C VAL A 77 1.79 5.70 3.72
N ALA A 78 1.15 5.53 4.88
CA ALA A 78 0.67 6.65 5.69
C ALA A 78 1.80 7.54 6.22
N LEU A 79 2.91 6.96 6.68
CA LEU A 79 4.09 7.71 7.09
C LEU A 79 4.67 8.51 5.93
N LYS A 80 4.81 7.89 4.75
CA LYS A 80 5.35 8.55 3.56
C LYS A 80 4.47 9.69 3.06
N ALA A 81 3.16 9.47 3.02
CA ALA A 81 2.20 10.50 2.63
C ALA A 81 2.21 11.69 3.62
N LEU A 82 2.39 11.43 4.92
CA LEU A 82 2.55 12.49 5.92
C LEU A 82 3.86 13.26 5.75
N GLU A 83 4.99 12.57 5.54
CA GLU A 83 6.28 13.22 5.26
C GLU A 83 6.19 14.14 4.03
N GLU A 84 5.50 13.68 2.99
CA GLU A 84 5.27 14.47 1.79
C GLU A 84 4.33 15.66 2.03
N PHE A 85 3.28 15.49 2.83
CA PHE A 85 2.37 16.57 3.23
C PHE A 85 3.06 17.66 4.06
N GLU A 86 4.08 17.31 4.84
CA GLU A 86 4.90 18.29 5.54
C GLU A 86 5.83 19.06 4.61
N GLY A 87 6.33 18.40 3.55
CA GLY A 87 7.09 19.08 2.49
C GLY A 87 6.23 19.95 1.56
N ASN A 88 4.94 19.65 1.43
CA ASN A 88 4.02 20.32 0.51
C ASN A 88 2.80 20.89 1.23
N ILE A 89 2.71 22.21 1.33
CA ILE A 89 1.53 22.85 1.90
C ILE A 89 0.35 22.66 0.93
N ALA A 90 -0.66 21.88 1.34
CA ALA A 90 -1.94 21.84 0.64
C ALA A 90 -2.60 23.24 0.73
N MET A 91 -2.58 23.96 -0.40
CA MET A 91 -3.13 25.30 -0.51
C MET A 91 -4.60 25.21 -0.90
N GLU A 92 -5.47 25.79 -0.09
CA GLU A 92 -6.87 25.99 -0.47
C GLU A 92 -7.01 27.25 -1.30
N LEU A 93 -7.77 27.14 -2.40
CA LEU A 93 -8.06 28.24 -3.31
C LEU A 93 -9.40 28.91 -2.96
N ARG A 94 -9.50 30.20 -3.26
CA ARG A 94 -10.73 30.99 -3.31
C ARG A 94 -11.50 30.69 -4.60
N SER A 95 -12.74 31.17 -4.69
CA SER A 95 -13.58 31.01 -5.90
C SER A 95 -13.00 31.68 -7.15
N ASP A 96 -12.15 32.69 -6.98
CA ASP A 96 -11.43 33.36 -8.07
C ASP A 96 -10.10 32.67 -8.45
N GLY A 97 -9.80 31.50 -7.85
CA GLY A 97 -8.56 30.75 -8.08
C GLY A 97 -7.34 31.25 -7.30
N SER A 98 -7.44 32.35 -6.55
CA SER A 98 -6.35 32.83 -5.70
C SER A 98 -6.17 31.95 -4.46
N VAL A 99 -4.97 31.92 -3.88
CA VAL A 99 -4.70 31.19 -2.64
C VAL A 99 -5.40 31.87 -1.45
N ASP A 100 -6.11 31.09 -0.65
CA ASP A 100 -6.62 31.51 0.65
C ASP A 100 -5.67 31.09 1.77
N SER A 101 -4.66 31.90 2.07
CA SER A 101 -3.63 31.57 3.05
C SER A 101 -4.17 31.38 4.47
N PHE A 102 -5.18 32.18 4.86
CA PHE A 102 -5.80 32.06 6.19
C PHE A 102 -6.55 30.74 6.31
N ARG A 103 -7.40 30.44 5.30
CA ARG A 103 -8.16 29.20 5.27
C ARG A 103 -7.23 28.00 5.18
N SER A 104 -6.19 28.05 4.33
CA SER A 104 -5.15 27.01 4.21
C SER A 104 -4.47 26.72 5.55
N SER A 105 -4.02 27.76 6.26
CA SER A 105 -3.39 27.62 7.58
C SER A 105 -4.35 27.02 8.62
N HIS A 106 -5.57 27.55 8.70
CA HIS A 106 -6.60 27.04 9.62
C HIS A 106 -6.98 25.58 9.33
N ASN A 107 -6.97 25.20 8.05
CA ASN A 107 -7.42 23.90 7.57
C ASN A 107 -6.30 22.86 7.45
N ARG A 108 -5.04 23.26 7.59
CA ARG A 108 -3.87 22.39 7.46
C ARG A 108 -3.97 21.13 8.32
N PRO A 109 -4.28 21.17 9.63
CA PRO A 109 -4.33 19.94 10.46
C PRO A 109 -5.40 18.94 10.01
N ARG A 110 -6.49 19.44 9.41
CA ARG A 110 -7.58 18.60 8.90
C ARG A 110 -7.24 17.96 7.56
N TRP A 111 -6.47 18.66 6.71
CA TRP A 111 -5.89 18.07 5.51
C TRP A 111 -4.82 17.04 5.84
N GLN A 112 -3.96 17.33 6.82
CA GLN A 112 -2.97 16.39 7.34
C GLN A 112 -3.65 15.10 7.80
N TYR A 113 -4.75 15.23 8.56
CA TYR A 113 -5.53 14.09 9.03
C TYR A 113 -6.23 13.34 7.89
N ALA A 114 -6.77 14.05 6.89
CA ALA A 114 -7.34 13.42 5.70
C ALA A 114 -6.29 12.65 4.89
N THR A 115 -5.06 13.17 4.76
CA THR A 115 -3.92 12.48 4.14
C THR A 115 -3.57 11.19 4.87
N PHE A 116 -3.47 11.26 6.20
CA PHE A 116 -3.25 10.08 7.02
C PHE A 116 -4.32 9.01 6.80
N ILE A 117 -5.61 9.38 6.81
CA ILE A 117 -6.71 8.42 6.62
C ILE A 117 -6.69 7.83 5.21
N ALA A 118 -6.52 8.66 4.18
CA ALA A 118 -6.51 8.22 2.79
C ALA A 118 -5.39 7.20 2.55
N ALA A 119 -4.19 7.51 3.02
CA ALA A 119 -3.03 6.64 2.89
C ALA A 119 -3.19 5.34 3.68
N LEU A 120 -3.69 5.41 4.92
CA LEU A 120 -3.91 4.21 5.73
C LEU A 120 -4.98 3.30 5.12
N CYS A 121 -6.02 3.87 4.53
CA CYS A 121 -7.17 3.11 4.03
C CYS A 121 -7.09 2.76 2.54
N HIS A 122 -6.03 3.16 1.83
CA HIS A 122 -5.95 3.07 0.36
C HIS A 122 -6.15 1.63 -0.16
N ASP A 123 -5.67 0.65 0.60
CA ASP A 123 -5.64 -0.76 0.23
C ASP A 123 -6.67 -1.63 0.97
N LEU A 124 -7.64 -1.03 1.67
CA LEU A 124 -8.71 -1.78 2.35
C LEU A 124 -9.46 -2.70 1.38
N GLY A 125 -9.55 -2.33 0.10
CA GLY A 125 -10.21 -3.12 -0.93
C GLY A 125 -9.62 -4.53 -1.10
N LYS A 126 -8.38 -4.78 -0.65
CA LYS A 126 -7.75 -6.11 -0.67
C LYS A 126 -8.51 -7.14 0.15
N LEU A 127 -9.29 -6.72 1.14
CA LEU A 127 -10.16 -7.60 1.93
C LEU A 127 -11.21 -8.32 1.06
N PHE A 128 -11.67 -7.71 -0.05
CA PHE A 128 -12.60 -8.36 -0.97
C PHE A 128 -11.95 -9.45 -1.83
N GLU A 129 -10.63 -9.42 -2.00
CA GLU A 129 -9.88 -10.41 -2.77
C GLU A 129 -9.57 -11.67 -1.97
N LEU A 130 -9.90 -11.66 -0.67
CA LEU A 130 -9.71 -12.78 0.25
C LEU A 130 -11.02 -13.54 0.44
N GLU A 131 -10.89 -14.85 0.55
CA GLU A 131 -11.88 -15.73 1.13
C GLU A 131 -11.35 -16.19 2.48
N VAL A 132 -12.06 -15.87 3.55
CA VAL A 132 -11.69 -16.23 4.91
C VAL A 132 -12.76 -17.13 5.48
N ARG A 133 -12.39 -18.33 5.93
CA ARG A 133 -13.31 -19.33 6.48
C ARG A 133 -12.92 -19.73 7.90
N GLY A 134 -13.91 -19.90 8.77
CA GLY A 134 -13.69 -20.31 10.16
C GLY A 134 -14.95 -20.94 10.74
N LYS A 135 -14.83 -22.09 11.42
CA LYS A 135 -15.96 -22.85 12.01
C LYS A 135 -17.17 -23.07 11.08
N GLY A 136 -16.93 -23.29 9.79
CA GLY A 136 -18.00 -23.51 8.81
C GLY A 136 -18.69 -22.24 8.32
N GLU A 137 -18.22 -21.06 8.74
CA GLU A 137 -18.68 -19.77 8.27
C GLU A 137 -17.67 -19.14 7.30
N THR A 138 -18.16 -18.29 6.41
CA THR A 138 -17.35 -17.47 5.50
C THR A 138 -17.48 -16.01 5.92
N TRP A 139 -16.36 -15.35 6.11
CA TRP A 139 -16.32 -13.94 6.48
C TRP A 139 -16.75 -13.05 5.31
N CYS A 140 -17.57 -12.04 5.61
CA CYS A 140 -17.89 -10.95 4.72
C CYS A 140 -17.25 -9.66 5.26
N PRO A 141 -16.32 -9.02 4.53
CA PRO A 141 -15.64 -7.83 5.03
C PRO A 141 -16.57 -6.63 5.22
N LEU A 142 -17.74 -6.60 4.55
CA LEU A 142 -18.74 -5.55 4.74
C LEU A 142 -19.45 -5.64 6.10
N ASP A 143 -19.63 -6.87 6.61
CA ASP A 143 -20.48 -7.14 7.78
C ASP A 143 -19.74 -6.88 9.09
N GLU A 144 -18.50 -7.36 9.22
CA GLU A 144 -17.71 -7.24 10.45
C GLU A 144 -16.21 -7.10 10.19
N PRO A 145 -15.45 -6.43 11.07
CA PRO A 145 -13.99 -6.43 11.07
C PRO A 145 -13.39 -7.84 11.15
N TYR A 146 -12.26 -8.07 10.48
CA TYR A 146 -11.61 -9.40 10.44
C TYR A 146 -11.26 -9.93 11.84
N ALA A 147 -10.76 -9.07 12.74
CA ALA A 147 -10.36 -9.51 14.07
C ALA A 147 -11.56 -9.96 14.93
N GLU A 148 -12.78 -9.48 14.67
CA GLU A 148 -14.01 -9.95 15.33
C GLU A 148 -14.40 -11.34 14.83
N PHE A 149 -14.39 -11.54 13.51
CA PHE A 149 -14.60 -12.85 12.90
C PHE A 149 -13.59 -13.87 13.44
N GLY A 150 -12.32 -13.48 13.55
CA GLY A 150 -11.26 -14.33 14.10
C GLY A 150 -11.48 -14.72 15.55
N ARG A 151 -11.93 -13.80 16.41
CA ARG A 151 -12.28 -14.09 17.82
C ARG A 151 -13.42 -15.10 17.93
N ARG A 152 -14.45 -14.93 17.10
CA ARG A 152 -15.65 -15.76 17.09
C ARG A 152 -15.37 -17.17 16.57
N THR A 153 -14.56 -17.27 15.51
CA THR A 153 -14.24 -18.52 14.81
C THR A 153 -12.97 -19.24 15.30
N LYS A 154 -12.14 -18.61 16.13
CA LYS A 154 -10.99 -19.24 16.84
C LYS A 154 -10.00 -20.01 15.95
N THR A 155 -9.67 -19.45 14.78
CA THR A 155 -8.58 -19.76 13.81
C THR A 155 -9.14 -19.69 12.38
N PRO A 156 -9.47 -18.50 11.88
CA PRO A 156 -9.88 -18.37 10.49
C PRO A 156 -8.71 -18.69 9.55
N VAL A 157 -9.01 -19.27 8.40
CA VAL A 157 -8.04 -19.52 7.32
C VAL A 157 -8.36 -18.55 6.19
N ALA A 158 -7.39 -17.69 5.86
CA ALA A 158 -7.47 -16.78 4.74
C ALA A 158 -6.81 -17.38 3.51
N SER A 159 -7.47 -17.28 2.36
CA SER A 159 -6.95 -17.67 1.04
C SER A 159 -7.36 -16.65 -0.01
N TRP A 160 -6.52 -16.44 -1.01
CA TRP A 160 -6.85 -15.54 -2.12
C TRP A 160 -7.90 -16.17 -3.04
N ARG A 161 -8.91 -15.37 -3.42
CA ARG A 161 -9.95 -15.80 -4.35
C ARG A 161 -9.37 -16.07 -5.73
N PRO A 162 -9.64 -17.23 -6.36
CA PRO A 162 -9.11 -17.57 -7.69
C PRO A 162 -9.73 -16.69 -8.79
N ASP A 163 -10.96 -16.22 -8.58
CA ASP A 163 -11.74 -15.38 -9.49
C ASP A 163 -11.57 -13.87 -9.21
N ARG A 164 -10.60 -13.46 -8.38
CA ARG A 164 -10.35 -12.06 -8.09
C ARG A 164 -10.00 -11.29 -9.36
N GLN A 165 -10.67 -10.15 -9.56
CA GLN A 165 -10.25 -9.18 -10.57
C GLN A 165 -9.02 -8.43 -10.04
N HIS A 166 -7.86 -8.65 -10.65
CA HIS A 166 -6.63 -7.98 -10.22
C HIS A 166 -6.78 -6.46 -10.38
N GLY A 167 -6.46 -5.74 -9.30
CA GLY A 167 -6.60 -4.28 -9.26
C GLY A 167 -8.00 -3.78 -8.88
N ALA A 168 -8.97 -4.68 -8.65
CA ALA A 168 -10.30 -4.26 -8.19
C ALA A 168 -10.26 -3.57 -6.83
N HIS A 169 -9.32 -3.97 -5.96
CA HIS A 169 -9.10 -3.33 -4.65
C HIS A 169 -8.92 -1.80 -4.76
N ALA A 170 -8.34 -1.29 -5.85
CA ALA A 170 -8.02 0.13 -6.01
C ALA A 170 -9.25 1.06 -5.99
N TYR A 171 -10.45 0.57 -6.28
CA TYR A 171 -11.67 1.40 -6.31
C TYR A 171 -12.75 0.96 -5.30
N VAL A 172 -12.54 -0.13 -4.56
CA VAL A 172 -13.52 -0.66 -3.58
C VAL A 172 -13.13 -0.39 -2.11
N SER A 173 -11.94 0.17 -1.85
CA SER A 173 -11.50 0.53 -0.50
C SER A 173 -12.50 1.43 0.24
N GLY A 174 -13.15 2.33 -0.49
CA GLY A 174 -14.19 3.22 0.05
C GLY A 174 -15.39 2.49 0.68
N PHE A 175 -15.70 1.25 0.26
CA PHE A 175 -16.81 0.48 0.83
C PHE A 175 -16.55 -0.05 2.24
N LEU A 176 -15.31 -0.02 2.71
CA LEU A 176 -14.92 -0.54 4.03
C LEU A 176 -14.56 0.57 5.02
N ILE A 177 -14.66 1.83 4.59
CA ILE A 177 -14.28 2.99 5.39
C ILE A 177 -15.16 3.14 6.65
N HIS A 178 -16.38 2.56 6.66
CA HIS A 178 -17.29 2.59 7.79
C HIS A 178 -16.79 1.81 9.01
N HIS A 179 -15.90 0.83 8.83
CA HIS A 179 -15.25 0.14 9.95
C HIS A 179 -14.17 0.99 10.63
N VAL A 180 -13.61 1.96 9.90
CA VAL A 180 -12.44 2.74 10.32
C VAL A 180 -12.80 4.16 10.74
N LEU A 181 -13.73 4.81 10.06
CA LEU A 181 -14.14 6.19 10.38
C LEU A 181 -15.21 6.24 11.47
N SER A 182 -15.00 7.14 12.42
CA SER A 182 -15.96 7.51 13.45
C SER A 182 -16.63 8.86 13.13
N ARG A 183 -17.73 9.14 13.83
CA ARG A 183 -18.39 10.46 13.78
C ARG A 183 -17.43 11.61 14.13
N GLN A 184 -16.49 11.39 15.06
CA GLN A 184 -15.53 12.41 15.47
C GLN A 184 -14.53 12.74 14.34
N ASP A 185 -14.11 11.73 13.59
CA ASP A 185 -13.17 11.89 12.47
C ASP A 185 -13.83 12.71 11.36
N ILE A 186 -15.08 12.37 11.01
CA ILE A 186 -15.89 13.09 10.02
C ILE A 186 -16.12 14.54 10.46
N ALA A 187 -16.49 14.75 11.73
CA ALA A 187 -16.72 16.10 12.27
C ALA A 187 -15.44 16.95 12.25
N PHE A 188 -14.28 16.37 12.54
CA PHE A 188 -13.02 17.06 12.52
C PHE A 188 -12.59 17.44 11.09
N MET A 189 -12.63 16.49 10.15
CA MET A 189 -12.30 16.74 8.74
C MET A 189 -13.25 17.75 8.09
N GLY A 190 -14.55 17.66 8.40
CA GLY A 190 -15.59 18.39 7.72
C GLY A 190 -15.87 17.84 6.31
N LEU A 191 -17.09 18.07 5.82
CA LEU A 191 -17.60 17.47 4.59
C LEU A 191 -16.69 17.65 3.36
N PRO A 192 -16.08 18.83 3.09
CA PRO A 192 -15.23 18.98 1.91
C PRO A 192 -14.08 17.96 1.86
N ARG A 193 -13.36 17.75 2.97
CA ARG A 193 -12.25 16.77 2.98
C ARG A 193 -12.74 15.33 2.93
N VAL A 194 -13.92 15.04 3.47
CA VAL A 194 -14.54 13.70 3.34
C VAL A 194 -14.80 13.37 1.87
N LEU A 195 -15.22 14.34 1.06
CA LEU A 195 -15.39 14.15 -0.38
C LEU A 195 -14.04 13.90 -1.08
N HIS A 196 -12.99 14.63 -0.70
CA HIS A 196 -11.64 14.37 -1.23
C HIS A 196 -11.10 12.99 -0.81
N LEU A 197 -11.35 12.57 0.44
CA LEU A 197 -11.03 11.23 0.91
C LEU A 197 -11.75 10.17 0.09
N GLY A 198 -13.07 10.31 -0.10
CA GLY A 198 -13.88 9.40 -0.90
C GLY A 198 -13.39 9.33 -2.35
N SER A 199 -13.06 10.48 -2.95
CA SER A 199 -12.47 10.53 -4.30
C SER A 199 -11.14 9.79 -4.34
N CYS A 200 -10.25 10.01 -3.36
CA CYS A 200 -8.94 9.35 -3.31
C CYS A 200 -9.05 7.83 -3.19
N LEU A 201 -10.01 7.33 -2.41
CA LEU A 201 -10.23 5.88 -2.21
C LEU A 201 -10.99 5.20 -3.35
N ALA A 202 -11.57 5.98 -4.26
CA ALA A 202 -12.27 5.49 -5.44
C ALA A 202 -11.45 5.68 -6.74
N ASP A 203 -10.35 6.44 -6.69
CA ASP A 203 -9.56 6.81 -7.86
C ASP A 203 -8.72 5.63 -8.34
N ALA A 204 -9.12 5.05 -9.47
CA ALA A 204 -8.38 4.01 -10.17
C ALA A 204 -7.18 4.62 -10.92
N HIS A 205 -6.15 5.08 -10.20
CA HIS A 205 -4.86 5.53 -10.73
C HIS A 205 -4.92 6.37 -12.03
N SER A 206 -5.92 7.24 -12.20
CA SER A 206 -6.04 8.07 -13.41
C SER A 206 -5.10 9.27 -13.30
N LYS A 207 -3.88 9.11 -13.82
CA LYS A 207 -2.77 10.07 -13.65
C LYS A 207 -3.06 11.49 -14.16
N GLU A 208 -4.03 11.66 -15.07
CA GLU A 208 -4.33 12.94 -15.72
C GLU A 208 -5.27 13.86 -14.92
N SER A 209 -5.92 13.37 -13.85
CA SER A 209 -6.82 14.18 -13.02
C SER A 209 -6.75 13.86 -11.51
N ALA A 210 -5.73 13.09 -11.10
CA ALA A 210 -5.53 12.70 -9.71
C ALA A 210 -5.39 13.93 -8.80
N SER A 211 -6.20 13.99 -7.74
CA SER A 211 -6.11 15.04 -6.72
C SER A 211 -4.73 15.05 -6.05
N ALA A 212 -4.32 16.18 -5.46
CA ALA A 212 -3.06 16.25 -4.69
C ALA A 212 -2.98 15.17 -3.59
N LEU A 213 -4.14 14.83 -3.00
CA LEU A 213 -4.27 13.74 -2.03
C LEU A 213 -3.98 12.38 -2.67
N SER A 214 -4.60 12.07 -3.81
CA SER A 214 -4.36 10.84 -4.57
C SER A 214 -2.89 10.69 -4.97
N GLN A 215 -2.23 11.79 -5.35
CA GLN A 215 -0.82 11.80 -5.72
C GLN A 215 0.10 11.50 -4.53
N MET A 216 -0.14 12.12 -3.36
CA MET A 216 0.62 11.82 -2.13
C MET A 216 0.50 10.34 -1.75
N VAL A 217 -0.71 9.78 -1.80
CA VAL A 217 -0.95 8.36 -1.50
C VAL A 217 -0.24 7.46 -2.50
N SER A 218 -0.37 7.74 -3.80
CA SER A 218 0.28 6.96 -4.85
C SER A 218 1.81 6.98 -4.76
N ARG A 219 2.41 8.13 -4.42
CA ARG A 219 3.86 8.23 -4.19
C ARG A 219 4.30 7.48 -2.94
N GLY A 220 3.51 7.55 -1.87
CA GLY A 220 3.76 6.79 -0.65
C GLY A 220 3.72 5.28 -0.87
N ASP A 221 2.75 4.80 -1.64
CA ASP A 221 2.60 3.40 -2.03
C ASP A 221 3.77 2.90 -2.89
N GLN A 222 4.17 3.68 -3.89
CA GLN A 222 5.36 3.35 -4.67
C GLN A 222 6.61 3.29 -3.79
N ALA A 223 6.79 4.26 -2.89
CA ALA A 223 7.96 4.32 -2.02
C ALA A 223 8.03 3.18 -1.00
N SER A 224 6.89 2.69 -0.48
CA SER A 224 6.90 1.54 0.44
C SER A 224 7.33 0.27 -0.29
N VAL A 225 6.85 0.05 -1.51
CA VAL A 225 7.27 -1.08 -2.35
C VAL A 225 8.76 -1.00 -2.69
N GLU A 226 9.27 0.18 -3.05
CA GLU A 226 10.69 0.39 -3.35
C GLU A 226 11.60 0.16 -2.14
N GLN A 227 11.18 0.56 -0.93
CA GLN A 227 11.95 0.36 0.30
C GLN A 227 11.86 -1.08 0.83
N ALA A 228 10.76 -1.77 0.57
CA ALA A 228 10.57 -3.18 0.92
C ALA A 228 11.29 -4.14 -0.04
N GLN A 229 11.66 -3.68 -1.23
CA GLN A 229 12.57 -4.43 -2.09
C GLN A 229 13.91 -4.58 -1.37
N PRO A 230 14.42 -5.82 -1.18
CA PRO A 230 15.80 -5.98 -0.75
C PRO A 230 16.63 -5.18 -1.73
N ALA A 231 17.55 -4.35 -1.23
CA ALA A 231 18.60 -3.78 -2.08
C ALA A 231 19.08 -4.92 -2.95
N ILE A 232 18.94 -4.79 -4.28
CA ILE A 232 19.41 -5.79 -5.21
C ILE A 232 20.94 -5.74 -5.11
N ALA A 233 21.50 -6.30 -4.05
CA ALA A 233 22.71 -7.07 -4.19
C ALA A 233 22.26 -8.21 -5.10
N VAL A 234 22.50 -8.07 -6.40
CA VAL A 234 22.45 -9.19 -7.33
C VAL A 234 23.33 -10.24 -6.69
N GLN A 235 22.74 -11.19 -5.95
CA GLN A 235 23.45 -12.39 -5.60
C GLN A 235 23.63 -13.10 -6.94
N PRO A 236 24.87 -13.22 -7.46
CA PRO A 236 25.11 -13.75 -8.79
C PRO A 236 24.46 -15.13 -8.98
N ASP A 237 24.31 -15.87 -7.88
CA ASP A 237 23.74 -17.22 -7.84
C ASP A 237 22.21 -17.30 -7.65
N SER A 238 21.50 -16.18 -7.47
CA SER A 238 20.04 -16.21 -7.38
C SER A 238 19.40 -16.53 -8.74
N LYS A 239 18.20 -17.12 -8.76
CA LYS A 239 17.47 -17.42 -10.02
C LYS A 239 17.25 -16.15 -10.86
N VAL A 240 16.91 -15.04 -10.20
CA VAL A 240 16.76 -13.72 -10.83
C VAL A 240 18.11 -13.16 -11.28
N GLY A 241 19.17 -13.30 -10.49
CA GLY A 241 20.53 -12.89 -10.87
C GLY A 241 21.04 -13.63 -12.09
N ARG A 242 20.86 -14.95 -12.16
CA ARG A 242 21.20 -15.76 -13.33
C ARG A 242 20.38 -15.39 -14.55
N LEU A 243 19.10 -15.07 -14.39
CA LEU A 243 18.24 -14.61 -15.47
C LEU A 243 18.74 -13.28 -16.05
N LEU A 244 19.02 -12.30 -15.17
CA LEU A 244 19.55 -10.99 -15.58
C LEU A 244 20.92 -11.10 -16.23
N GLN A 245 21.82 -11.93 -15.69
CA GLN A 245 23.12 -12.21 -16.28
C GLN A 245 22.97 -12.87 -17.67
N THR A 246 22.02 -13.79 -17.81
CA THR A 246 21.73 -14.43 -19.10
C THR A 246 21.20 -13.42 -20.12
N PHE A 247 20.34 -12.48 -19.72
CA PHE A 247 19.91 -11.39 -20.60
C PHE A 247 21.09 -10.51 -21.02
N GLN A 248 21.97 -10.14 -20.09
CA GLN A 248 23.19 -9.38 -20.40
C GLN A 248 24.09 -10.12 -21.40
N GLU A 249 24.31 -11.43 -21.21
CA GLU A 249 25.08 -12.27 -22.14
C GLU A 249 24.43 -12.34 -23.53
N LEU A 250 23.11 -12.56 -23.61
CA LEU A 250 22.39 -12.66 -24.89
C LEU A 250 22.41 -11.35 -25.67
N ILE A 251 22.33 -10.21 -24.99
CA ILE A 251 22.47 -8.89 -25.59
C ILE A 251 23.93 -8.67 -26.05
N ALA A 252 24.91 -8.98 -25.20
CA ALA A 252 26.33 -8.80 -25.53
C ALA A 252 26.78 -9.65 -26.72
N ASN A 253 26.22 -10.85 -26.87
CA ASN A 253 26.52 -11.76 -27.99
C ASN A 253 25.69 -11.46 -29.26
N GLY A 254 24.81 -10.46 -29.24
CA GLY A 254 23.96 -10.08 -30.37
C GLY A 254 22.84 -11.08 -30.69
N GLU A 255 22.59 -12.04 -29.80
CA GLU A 255 21.51 -13.03 -29.95
C GLU A 255 20.14 -12.43 -29.60
N MET A 256 20.14 -11.45 -28.69
CA MET A 256 18.98 -10.63 -28.39
C MET A 256 19.13 -9.27 -29.08
N GLY A 257 18.28 -9.02 -30.07
CA GLY A 257 18.32 -7.78 -30.84
C GLY A 257 17.89 -6.58 -29.98
N VAL A 258 18.60 -5.45 -30.12
CA VAL A 258 18.27 -4.17 -29.48
C VAL A 258 17.89 -3.15 -30.55
N ASN A 259 16.75 -2.47 -30.39
CA ASN A 259 16.32 -1.35 -31.23
C ASN A 259 16.33 -1.63 -32.75
N GLY A 260 15.79 -2.79 -33.15
CA GLY A 260 15.64 -3.18 -34.55
C GLY A 260 14.28 -3.81 -34.86
N PRO A 261 13.94 -4.01 -36.15
CA PRO A 261 12.76 -4.76 -36.54
C PRO A 261 12.83 -6.20 -35.99
N GLY A 262 11.86 -6.58 -35.15
CA GLY A 262 11.85 -7.89 -34.48
C GLY A 262 12.78 -8.01 -33.27
N ALA A 263 13.33 -6.90 -32.76
CA ALA A 263 14.15 -6.87 -31.55
C ALA A 263 13.36 -7.28 -30.30
N GLN A 264 14.05 -7.90 -29.34
CA GLN A 264 13.49 -8.34 -28.07
C GLN A 264 13.68 -7.31 -26.97
N VAL A 265 14.56 -6.33 -27.18
CA VAL A 265 14.82 -5.23 -26.25
C VAL A 265 14.74 -3.91 -27.00
N TYR A 266 14.00 -2.97 -26.42
CA TYR A 266 13.88 -1.60 -26.92
C TYR A 266 14.39 -0.65 -25.84
N VAL A 267 15.30 0.25 -26.19
CA VAL A 267 15.91 1.22 -25.28
C VAL A 267 15.66 2.62 -25.82
N GLU A 268 15.01 3.46 -25.03
CA GLU A 268 14.77 4.87 -25.34
C GLU A 268 15.10 5.72 -24.11
N GLY A 269 16.16 6.53 -24.20
CA GLY A 269 16.66 7.32 -23.07
C GLY A 269 17.11 6.44 -21.91
N ASP A 270 16.54 6.68 -20.73
CA ASP A 270 16.76 5.91 -19.49
C ASP A 270 15.82 4.70 -19.33
N LYS A 271 14.95 4.45 -20.33
CA LYS A 271 13.94 3.39 -20.28
C LYS A 271 14.34 2.22 -21.17
N ALA A 272 14.11 1.01 -20.67
CA ALA A 272 14.24 -0.21 -21.44
C ALA A 272 12.94 -1.02 -21.35
N ALA A 273 12.44 -1.47 -22.50
CA ALA A 273 11.32 -2.39 -22.62
C ALA A 273 11.82 -3.74 -23.14
N VAL A 274 11.40 -4.83 -22.48
CA VAL A 274 11.78 -6.20 -22.87
C VAL A 274 10.51 -6.94 -23.33
N VAL A 275 10.55 -7.55 -24.51
CA VAL A 275 9.42 -8.30 -25.08
C VAL A 275 9.33 -9.67 -24.40
N VAL A 276 8.54 -9.72 -23.33
CA VAL A 276 8.55 -10.77 -22.30
C VAL A 276 8.40 -12.22 -22.81
N PRO A 277 7.49 -12.56 -23.76
CA PRO A 277 7.32 -13.96 -24.17
C PRO A 277 8.55 -14.54 -24.88
N ILE A 278 9.24 -13.71 -25.67
CA ILE A 278 10.40 -14.14 -26.47
C ILE A 278 11.66 -14.14 -25.61
N SER A 279 11.88 -13.08 -24.83
CA SER A 279 13.06 -12.96 -23.98
C SER A 279 13.12 -14.06 -22.92
N ILE A 280 12.00 -14.39 -22.27
CA ILE A 280 11.94 -15.48 -21.28
C ILE A 280 12.23 -16.84 -21.93
N ALA A 281 11.70 -17.11 -23.12
CA ALA A 281 11.98 -18.36 -23.84
C ALA A 281 13.47 -18.50 -24.16
N MET A 282 14.10 -17.45 -24.68
CA MET A 282 15.54 -17.45 -25.01
C MET A 282 16.42 -17.66 -23.78
N ALA A 283 16.13 -16.99 -22.67
CA ALA A 283 16.90 -17.18 -21.44
C ALA A 283 16.68 -18.57 -20.82
N ARG A 284 15.45 -19.09 -20.86
CA ARG A 284 15.16 -20.46 -20.41
C ARG A 284 15.93 -21.49 -21.22
N ASP A 285 15.92 -21.39 -22.55
CA ASP A 285 16.58 -22.35 -23.43
C ASP A 285 18.12 -22.29 -23.24
N ARG A 286 18.68 -21.09 -23.02
CA ARG A 286 20.10 -20.89 -22.69
C ARG A 286 20.49 -21.50 -21.34
N LEU A 287 19.64 -21.34 -20.33
CA LEU A 287 19.87 -21.91 -18.99
C LEU A 287 19.73 -23.44 -19.00
N ALA A 288 18.77 -23.98 -19.76
CA ALA A 288 18.60 -25.41 -19.97
C ALA A 288 19.84 -26.05 -20.66
N ALA A 289 20.42 -25.36 -21.66
CA ALA A 289 21.65 -25.80 -22.32
C ALA A 289 22.86 -25.84 -21.35
N LYS A 290 22.88 -24.97 -20.34
CA LYS A 290 23.88 -24.97 -19.27
C LYS A 290 23.56 -25.97 -18.12
N ARG A 291 22.52 -26.81 -18.26
CA ARG A 291 21.98 -27.72 -17.22
C ARG A 291 21.56 -27.01 -15.92
N ILE A 292 21.20 -25.74 -16.00
CA ILE A 292 20.70 -24.94 -14.88
C ILE A 292 19.18 -24.94 -14.96
N VAL A 293 18.51 -25.58 -14.00
CA VAL A 293 17.04 -25.59 -13.91
C VAL A 293 16.61 -24.36 -13.11
N LEU A 294 15.74 -23.53 -13.72
CA LEU A 294 15.10 -22.39 -13.07
C LEU A 294 14.09 -22.83 -12.01
#